data_AF-A0A9E5GER6-F1
#
_entry.id   AF-A0A9E5GER6-F1
#
_cell.length_a   1.000
_cell.length_b   1.000
_cell.length_c   1.000
_cell.angle_alpha   90.00
_cell.angle_beta   90.00
_cell.angle_gamma   90.00
#
_symmetry.space_group_name_H-M   'P 1'
#
loop_
_entity.id
_entity.type
_entity.pdbx_description
1 polymer ?
#
loop_
_entity_poly.entity_id
_entity_poly.type
_entity_poly.pdbx_seq_one_letter_code
_entity_poly.pdbx_strand_id
1 'polypeptide(L)'
;MTIKKLQDTAFANALKHGFHHKNQNIGEMLMLIVSELSEALEADRKNKHADLKKYNAGIATYNGESESQDKSTFEFFVKDTFEDELADVVIRVADLCGYLDIDLESHIKAKMRYNESRPHKHGKEY
;
A
#
# COMPACT_ATOMS: atom_id res chain seq x y z
N MET A 1 -6.84 7.44 9.26
CA MET A 1 -7.11 5.99 9.29
C MET A 1 -6.10 5.33 10.22
N THR A 2 -6.48 4.34 11.05
CA THR A 2 -5.52 3.54 11.85
C THR A 2 -4.99 2.37 11.03
N ILE A 3 -3.90 1.71 11.47
CA ILE A 3 -3.35 0.55 10.75
C ILE A 3 -4.34 -0.61 10.79
N LYS A 4 -5.01 -0.82 11.93
CA LYS A 4 -6.06 -1.83 12.03
C LYS A 4 -7.20 -1.57 11.05
N LYS A 5 -7.66 -0.31 10.93
CA LYS A 5 -8.71 0.05 9.96
C LYS A 5 -8.24 -0.16 8.51
N LEU A 6 -6.98 0.14 8.19
CA LEU A 6 -6.40 -0.13 6.87
C LEU A 6 -6.44 -1.64 6.56
N GLN A 7 -5.94 -2.49 7.46
CA GLN A 7 -5.96 -3.94 7.33
C GLN A 7 -7.37 -4.47 7.10
N ASP A 8 -8.33 -4.09 7.95
CA ASP A 8 -9.70 -4.55 7.85
C ASP A 8 -10.34 -4.10 6.52
N THR A 9 -10.05 -2.88 6.07
CA THR A 9 -10.59 -2.32 4.82
C THR A 9 -9.96 -2.98 3.59
N ALA A 10 -8.64 -3.18 3.57
CA ALA A 10 -7.92 -3.80 2.47
C ALA A 10 -8.39 -5.23 2.25
N PHE A 11 -8.44 -6.03 3.32
CA PHE A 11 -8.90 -7.42 3.26
C PHE A 11 -10.37 -7.54 2.87
N ALA A 12 -11.25 -6.71 3.45
CA ALA A 12 -12.66 -6.73 3.08
C ALA A 12 -12.87 -6.36 1.60
N ASN A 13 -12.08 -5.42 1.07
CA ASN A 13 -12.15 -5.03 -0.33
C ASN A 13 -11.65 -6.16 -1.26
N ALA A 14 -10.49 -6.75 -0.94
CA ALA A 14 -9.96 -7.88 -1.70
C ALA A 14 -10.93 -9.06 -1.73
N LEU A 15 -11.55 -9.37 -0.59
CA LEU A 15 -12.57 -10.42 -0.47
C LEU A 15 -13.82 -10.09 -1.30
N LYS A 16 -14.34 -8.86 -1.20
CA LYS A 16 -15.49 -8.39 -1.97
C LYS A 16 -15.27 -8.52 -3.49
N HIS A 17 -14.04 -8.31 -3.95
CA HIS A 17 -13.68 -8.41 -5.36
C HIS A 17 -13.22 -9.81 -5.79
N GLY A 18 -13.30 -10.82 -4.92
CA GLY A 18 -13.04 -12.21 -5.27
C GLY A 18 -11.55 -12.58 -5.36
N PHE A 19 -10.66 -11.79 -4.76
CA PHE A 19 -9.22 -12.07 -4.76
C PHE A 19 -8.81 -13.14 -3.74
N HIS A 20 -9.70 -13.53 -2.81
CA HIS A 20 -9.47 -14.62 -1.87
C HIS A 20 -10.27 -15.87 -2.18
N HIS A 21 -9.63 -17.01 -1.95
CA HIS A 21 -10.24 -18.33 -2.13
C HIS A 21 -9.66 -19.34 -1.13
N LYS A 22 -10.30 -20.51 -1.07
CA LYS A 22 -9.87 -21.60 -0.18
C LYS A 22 -8.51 -22.13 -0.64
N ASN A 23 -7.59 -22.35 0.31
CA ASN A 23 -6.22 -22.85 0.08
C ASN A 23 -5.31 -21.90 -0.71
N GLN A 24 -5.48 -20.59 -0.53
CA GLN A 24 -4.61 -19.59 -1.15
C GLN A 24 -3.14 -19.82 -0.77
N ASN A 25 -2.26 -19.73 -1.76
CA ASN A 25 -0.84 -19.95 -1.54
C ASN A 25 -0.17 -18.69 -0.99
N ILE A 26 0.36 -18.77 0.23
CA ILE A 26 1.04 -17.63 0.88
C ILE A 26 2.23 -17.14 0.04
N GLY A 27 2.95 -18.03 -0.63
CA GLY A 27 4.05 -17.68 -1.53
C GLY A 27 3.61 -16.81 -2.71
N GLU A 28 2.45 -17.10 -3.30
CA GLU A 28 1.88 -16.26 -4.37
C GLU A 28 1.53 -14.86 -3.84
N MET A 29 0.90 -14.77 -2.67
CA MET A 29 0.58 -13.47 -2.05
C MET A 29 1.83 -12.66 -1.71
N LEU A 30 2.89 -13.32 -1.23
CA LEU A 30 4.18 -12.67 -1.00
C LEU A 30 4.80 -12.17 -2.30
N MET A 31 4.72 -12.95 -3.38
CA MET A 31 5.26 -12.54 -4.67
C MET A 31 4.48 -11.37 -5.30
N LEU A 32 3.18 -11.24 -5.04
CA LEU A 32 2.41 -10.05 -5.42
C LEU A 32 2.89 -8.79 -4.68
N ILE A 33 3.32 -8.90 -3.42
CA ILE A 33 3.92 -7.76 -2.70
C ILE A 33 5.29 -7.41 -3.32
N VAL A 34 6.07 -8.41 -3.69
CA VAL A 34 7.38 -8.21 -4.34
C VAL A 34 7.26 -7.58 -5.73
N SER A 35 6.21 -7.91 -6.49
CA SER A 35 6.00 -7.27 -7.80
C SER A 35 5.76 -5.77 -7.66
N GLU A 36 5.00 -5.31 -6.66
CA GLU A 36 4.80 -3.87 -6.44
C GLU A 36 6.11 -3.12 -6.13
N LEU A 37 7.03 -3.74 -5.40
CA LEU A 37 8.38 -3.17 -5.21
C LEU A 37 9.17 -3.10 -6.52
N SER A 38 8.95 -4.04 -7.43
CA SER A 38 9.57 -4.02 -8.76
C SER A 38 8.93 -2.94 -9.66
N GLU A 39 7.62 -2.73 -9.55
CA GLU A 39 6.90 -1.65 -10.24
C GLU A 39 7.34 -0.28 -9.72
N ALA A 40 7.51 -0.12 -8.39
CA ALA A 40 8.08 1.07 -7.79
C ALA A 40 9.48 1.37 -8.35
N LEU A 41 10.36 0.38 -8.39
CA LEU A 41 11.70 0.52 -8.97
C LEU A 41 11.64 0.98 -10.45
N GLU A 42 10.73 0.41 -11.24
CA GLU A 42 10.55 0.81 -12.63
C GLU A 42 9.98 2.23 -12.78
N ALA A 43 9.10 2.66 -11.89
CA ALA A 43 8.58 4.02 -11.85
C ALA A 43 9.68 5.03 -11.50
N ASP A 44 10.51 4.76 -10.48
CA ASP A 44 11.67 5.57 -10.10
C ASP A 44 12.69 5.68 -11.24
N ARG A 45 13.02 4.56 -11.90
CA ARG A 45 13.92 4.53 -13.07
C ARG A 45 13.41 5.40 -14.22
N LYS A 46 12.09 5.56 -14.34
CA LYS A 46 11.42 6.42 -15.34
C LYS A 46 11.15 7.83 -14.83
N ASN A 47 11.57 8.17 -13.60
CA ASN A 47 11.28 9.43 -12.91
C ASN A 47 9.78 9.76 -12.91
N LYS A 48 8.94 8.75 -12.68
CA LYS A 48 7.48 8.87 -12.65
C LYS A 48 7.01 8.99 -11.20
N HIS A 49 6.68 10.22 -10.79
CA HIS A 49 6.24 10.57 -9.44
C HIS A 49 4.84 11.18 -9.44
N ALA A 50 4.09 10.95 -8.36
CA ALA A 50 2.75 11.49 -8.19
C ALA A 50 2.76 13.02 -8.04
N ASP A 51 1.74 13.68 -8.60
CA ASP A 51 1.46 15.10 -8.38
C ASP A 51 0.20 15.24 -7.52
N LEU A 52 0.34 15.00 -6.20
CA LEU A 52 -0.77 15.08 -5.27
C LEU A 52 -1.40 16.48 -5.19
N LYS A 53 -0.66 17.54 -5.53
CA LYS A 53 -1.21 18.90 -5.59
C LYS A 53 -2.23 19.02 -6.71
N LYS A 54 -1.88 18.55 -7.92
CA LYS A 54 -2.81 18.54 -9.05
C LYS A 54 -3.93 17.52 -8.88
N TYR A 55 -3.66 16.36 -8.30
CA TYR A 55 -4.69 15.39 -7.94
C TYR A 55 -5.76 16.05 -7.05
N ASN A 56 -5.35 16.65 -5.92
CA ASN A 56 -6.28 17.30 -5.00
C ASN A 56 -7.01 18.50 -5.63
N ALA A 57 -6.32 19.29 -6.46
CA ALA A 57 -6.94 20.38 -7.19
C ALA A 57 -7.98 19.89 -8.20
N GLY A 58 -7.72 18.77 -8.88
CA GLY A 58 -8.66 18.11 -9.79
C GLY A 58 -9.89 17.60 -9.05
N ILE A 59 -9.71 16.85 -7.96
CA ILE A 59 -10.80 16.36 -7.10
C ILE A 59 -11.71 17.50 -6.65
N ALA A 60 -11.11 18.64 -6.28
CA ALA A 60 -11.85 19.82 -5.81
C ALA A 60 -12.77 20.44 -6.87
N THR A 61 -12.54 20.24 -8.17
CA THR A 61 -13.40 20.85 -9.21
C THR A 61 -14.80 20.23 -9.29
N TYR A 62 -14.98 19.05 -8.70
CA TYR A 62 -16.26 18.33 -8.65
C TYR A 62 -16.58 17.80 -7.24
N ASN A 63 -15.93 18.37 -6.22
CA ASN A 63 -16.11 18.02 -4.81
C ASN A 63 -15.95 16.52 -4.47
N GLY A 64 -15.29 15.74 -5.31
CA GLY A 64 -15.19 14.27 -5.14
C GLY A 64 -16.53 13.54 -5.27
N GLU A 65 -17.52 14.12 -5.95
CA GLU A 65 -18.87 13.53 -6.10
C GLU A 65 -19.05 12.75 -7.42
N SER A 66 -17.98 12.56 -8.19
CA SER A 66 -18.03 11.89 -9.49
C SER A 66 -16.97 10.79 -9.58
N GLU A 67 -17.40 9.53 -9.46
CA GLU A 67 -16.52 8.36 -9.50
C GLU A 67 -15.70 8.25 -10.80
N SER A 68 -16.28 8.64 -11.94
CA SER A 68 -15.56 8.64 -13.22
C SER A 68 -14.48 9.72 -13.28
N GLN A 69 -14.75 10.89 -12.70
CA GLN A 69 -13.76 11.96 -12.61
C GLN A 69 -12.70 11.64 -11.55
N ASP A 70 -13.06 11.03 -10.42
CA ASP A 70 -12.13 10.53 -9.41
C ASP A 70 -11.12 9.58 -10.03
N LYS A 71 -11.64 8.58 -10.75
CA LYS A 71 -10.81 7.59 -11.44
C LYS A 71 -9.88 8.23 -12.44
N SER A 72 -10.38 9.08 -13.33
CA SER A 72 -9.53 9.73 -14.35
C SER A 72 -8.51 10.70 -13.77
N THR A 73 -8.86 11.40 -12.68
CA THR A 73 -7.94 12.30 -11.95
C THR A 73 -6.80 11.49 -11.31
N PHE A 74 -7.12 10.36 -10.70
CA PHE A 74 -6.13 9.43 -10.16
C PHE A 74 -5.22 8.86 -11.27
N GLU A 75 -5.82 8.37 -12.36
CA GLU A 75 -5.09 7.80 -13.51
C GLU A 75 -4.09 8.79 -14.12
N PHE A 76 -4.39 10.08 -14.10
CA PHE A 76 -3.53 11.09 -14.71
C PHE A 76 -2.41 11.59 -13.79
N PHE A 77 -2.67 11.70 -12.48
CA PHE A 77 -1.74 12.35 -11.54
C PHE A 77 -1.06 11.42 -10.54
N VAL A 78 -1.53 10.18 -10.38
CA VAL A 78 -1.06 9.26 -9.34
C VAL A 78 -0.72 7.88 -9.91
N LYS A 79 -1.52 7.35 -10.84
CA LYS A 79 -1.40 5.95 -11.25
C LYS A 79 -0.03 5.55 -11.82
N ASP A 80 0.45 4.38 -11.42
CA ASP A 80 1.75 3.77 -11.74
C ASP A 80 2.96 4.70 -11.49
N THR A 81 2.87 5.52 -10.45
CA THR A 81 3.97 6.38 -9.98
C THR A 81 4.69 5.72 -8.80
N PHE A 82 5.92 6.13 -8.52
CA PHE A 82 6.70 5.58 -7.41
C PHE A 82 5.94 5.55 -6.08
N GLU A 83 5.25 6.64 -5.73
CA GLU A 83 4.47 6.73 -4.50
C GLU A 83 3.23 5.85 -4.48
N ASP A 84 2.61 5.64 -5.64
CA ASP A 84 1.45 4.76 -5.83
C ASP A 84 1.84 3.30 -5.58
N GLU A 85 2.93 2.84 -6.21
CA GLU A 85 3.41 1.46 -6.05
C GLU A 85 3.84 1.17 -4.60
N LEU A 86 4.44 2.14 -3.91
CA LEU A 86 4.72 2.01 -2.47
C LEU A 86 3.45 1.92 -1.62
N ALA A 87 2.38 2.63 -2.01
CA ALA A 87 1.08 2.49 -1.35
C ALA A 87 0.49 1.09 -1.57
N ASP A 88 0.61 0.55 -2.79
CA ASP A 88 0.17 -0.81 -3.12
C ASP A 88 0.92 -1.88 -2.32
N VAL A 89 2.24 -1.73 -2.09
CA VAL A 89 2.99 -2.59 -1.15
C VAL A 89 2.35 -2.60 0.23
N VAL A 90 2.04 -1.42 0.79
CA VAL A 90 1.47 -1.30 2.13
C VAL A 90 0.07 -1.92 2.19
N ILE A 91 -0.75 -1.68 1.16
CA ILE A 91 -2.11 -2.23 1.06
C ILE A 91 -2.07 -3.75 0.95
N ARG A 92 -1.18 -4.32 0.13
CA ARG A 92 -1.04 -5.79 -0.01
C ARG A 92 -0.53 -6.45 1.26
N VAL A 93 0.39 -5.82 1.99
CA VAL A 93 0.82 -6.32 3.31
C VAL A 93 -0.36 -6.30 4.29
N ALA A 94 -1.13 -5.21 4.31
CA ALA A 94 -2.30 -5.10 5.17
C ALA A 94 -3.37 -6.14 4.83
N ASP A 95 -3.63 -6.36 3.54
CA ASP A 95 -4.51 -7.42 3.03
C ASP A 95 -4.06 -8.83 3.48
N LEU A 96 -2.79 -9.17 3.24
CA LEU A 96 -2.21 -10.45 3.67
C LEU A 96 -2.33 -10.65 5.19
N CYS A 97 -2.09 -9.61 5.99
CA CYS A 97 -2.29 -9.68 7.43
C CYS A 97 -3.76 -9.89 7.81
N GLY A 98 -4.70 -9.27 7.10
CA GLY A 98 -6.14 -9.52 7.29
C GLY A 98 -6.53 -10.96 6.96
N TYR A 99 -6.02 -11.50 5.85
CA TYR A 99 -6.25 -12.89 5.43
C TYR A 99 -5.71 -13.91 6.46
N LEU A 100 -4.54 -13.64 7.05
CA LEU A 100 -3.89 -14.52 8.02
C LEU A 100 -4.29 -14.27 9.48
N ASP A 101 -5.22 -13.34 9.74
CA ASP A 101 -5.62 -12.89 11.08
C ASP A 101 -4.43 -12.43 11.96
N ILE A 102 -3.49 -11.70 11.34
CA ILE A 102 -2.32 -11.12 12.01
C ILE A 102 -2.66 -9.69 12.44
N ASP A 103 -2.46 -9.34 13.71
CA ASP A 103 -2.60 -7.96 14.19
C ASP A 103 -1.38 -7.11 13.80
N LEU A 104 -1.42 -6.55 12.59
CA LEU A 104 -0.33 -5.77 12.02
C LEU A 104 0.04 -4.55 12.88
N GLU A 105 -0.96 -3.87 13.46
CA GLU A 105 -0.73 -2.67 14.27
C GLU A 105 0.04 -3.01 15.56
N SER A 106 -0.35 -4.08 16.26
CA SER A 106 0.37 -4.55 17.45
C SER A 106 1.79 -5.01 17.13
N HIS A 107 1.98 -5.72 16.02
CA HIS A 107 3.32 -6.14 15.56
C HIS A 107 4.22 -4.95 15.22
N ILE A 108 3.70 -3.93 14.51
CA ILE A 108 4.44 -2.70 14.21
C ILE A 108 4.79 -1.97 15.50
N LYS A 109 3.84 -1.77 16.42
CA LYS A 109 4.09 -1.11 17.72
C LYS A 109 5.17 -1.83 18.51
N ALA A 110 5.13 -3.16 18.57
CA ALA A 110 6.15 -3.96 19.24
C ALA A 110 7.52 -3.81 18.57
N LYS A 111 7.57 -3.87 17.23
CA LYS A 111 8.82 -3.75 16.47
C LYS A 111 9.44 -2.36 16.59
N MET A 112 8.63 -1.30 16.58
CA MET A 112 9.09 0.09 16.76
C MET A 112 9.74 0.28 18.13
N ARG A 113 9.09 -0.16 19.22
CA ARG A 113 9.69 -0.13 20.57
C ARG A 113 11.02 -0.89 20.65
N TYR A 114 11.10 -2.05 19.99
CA TYR A 114 12.35 -2.79 19.90
C TYR A 114 13.41 -2.06 19.06
N ASN A 115 13.04 -1.38 17.98
CA ASN A 115 13.97 -0.64 17.13
C ASN A 115 14.60 0.56 17.84
N GLU A 116 13.81 1.27 18.65
CA GLU A 116 14.26 2.41 19.46
C GLU A 116 15.32 2.01 20.50
N SER A 117 15.27 0.78 21.02
CA SER A 117 16.23 0.31 22.01
C SER A 117 17.57 -0.15 21.42
N ARG A 118 17.69 -0.22 20.09
CA ARG A 118 18.89 -0.78 19.46
C ARG A 118 20.01 0.26 19.31
N PRO A 119 21.29 -0.16 19.35
CA PRO A 119 22.42 0.71 19.03
C PRO A 119 22.33 1.26 17.60
N HIS A 120 22.96 2.40 17.35
CA HIS A 120 23.02 3.05 16.03
C HIS A 120 23.45 2.05 14.93
N LYS A 121 22.64 1.95 13.86
CA LYS A 121 22.73 0.99 12.74
C LYS A 121 22.82 -0.49 13.12
N HIS A 122 22.73 -0.85 14.41
CA HIS A 122 22.93 -2.22 14.89
C HIS A 122 24.25 -2.84 14.41
N GLY A 123 25.28 -2.00 14.19
CA GLY A 123 26.56 -2.41 13.62
C GLY A 123 26.58 -2.70 12.11
N LYS A 124 25.57 -2.28 11.34
CA LYS A 124 25.54 -2.43 9.87
C LYS A 124 26.02 -1.16 9.14
N GLU A 125 26.48 -1.34 7.90
CA GLU A 125 26.89 -0.24 7.01
C GLU A 125 25.69 0.48 6.39
N TYR A 126 24.64 -0.29 6.07
CA TYR A 126 23.36 0.15 5.53
C TYR A 126 22.20 -0.60 6.23
#